data_AF-I8RN07-F1
#
_entry.id   AF-I8RN07-F1
#
_cell.length_a   1.000
_cell.length_b   1.000
_cell.length_c   1.000
_cell.angle_alpha   90.00
_cell.angle_beta   90.00
_cell.angle_gamma   90.00
#
_symmetry.space_group_name_H-M   'P 1'
#
loop_
_entity.id
_entity.type
_entity.pdbx_description
1 polymer ?
#
loop_
_entity_poly.entity_id
_entity_poly.type
_entity_poly.pdbx_seq_one_letter_code
_entity_poly.pdbx_strand_id
1 'polypeptide(L)' 'MEIKDKDLRYAKPKWPEVRCGQCNRLLFRGIVEDMEIKCSRCGTIQCIGGCKQETRMNVCSR' A
#
# COMPACT_ATOMS: atom_id res chain seq x y z
N MET A 1 -24.18 11.63 32.21
CA MET A 1 -22.93 12.10 31.57
C MET A 1 -22.99 11.58 30.15
N GLU A 2 -23.46 12.39 29.22
CA GLU A 2 -23.69 11.97 27.84
C GLU A 2 -22.35 11.95 27.11
N ILE A 3 -21.87 10.74 26.80
CA ILE A 3 -20.65 10.55 26.04
C ILE A 3 -21.00 10.84 24.57
N LYS A 4 -20.40 11.89 24.01
CA LYS A 4 -20.62 12.31 22.62
C LYS A 4 -19.67 11.51 21.72
N ASP A 5 -20.14 10.37 21.21
CA ASP A 5 -19.47 9.58 20.18
C ASP A 5 -19.51 10.31 18.81
N LYS A 6 -18.62 11.30 18.60
CA LYS A 6 -18.56 12.09 17.34
C LYS A 6 -17.32 11.90 16.47
N ASP A 7 -16.43 10.94 16.75
CA ASP A 7 -15.21 10.73 15.96
C ASP A 7 -14.92 9.26 15.58
N LEU A 8 -15.95 8.47 15.27
CA LEU A 8 -15.78 7.24 14.47
C LEU A 8 -15.57 7.59 12.98
N ARG A 9 -14.55 8.42 12.69
CA ARG A 9 -14.09 8.62 11.31
C ARG A 9 -13.37 7.34 10.91
N TYR A 10 -14.07 6.49 10.16
CA TYR A 10 -13.58 5.25 9.55
C TYR A 10 -12.13 5.42 9.08
N ALA A 11 -11.17 4.99 9.90
CA ALA A 11 -9.75 5.12 9.60
C ALA A 11 -9.48 4.26 8.37
N LYS A 12 -9.39 4.87 7.19
CA LYS A 12 -9.17 4.14 5.94
C LYS A 12 -7.89 3.30 6.11
N PRO A 13 -7.96 1.97 5.98
CA PRO A 13 -6.78 1.14 6.09
C PRO A 13 -5.75 1.60 5.06
N LYS A 14 -4.55 1.95 5.53
CA LYS A 14 -3.46 2.39 4.67
C LYS A 14 -2.75 1.16 4.12
N TRP A 15 -3.13 0.75 2.91
CA TRP A 15 -2.47 -0.33 2.19
C TRP A 15 -1.00 -0.01 1.88
N PRO A 16 -0.11 -1.03 1.85
CA PRO A 16 1.31 -0.83 1.54
C PRO A 16 1.47 -0.30 0.11
N GLU A 17 2.47 0.56 -0.08
CA GLU A 17 2.76 1.12 -1.39
C GLU A 17 3.74 0.23 -2.15
N VAL A 18 3.38 -0.15 -3.37
CA VAL A 18 4.32 -0.81 -4.27
C VAL A 18 4.82 0.19 -5.29
N ARG A 19 6.14 0.31 -5.38
CA ARG A 19 6.83 1.30 -6.21
C ARG A 19 7.72 0.61 -7.22
N CYS A 20 7.82 1.23 -8.39
CA CYS A 20 8.71 0.78 -9.46
C CYS A 20 10.16 0.77 -8.98
N GLY A 21 10.84 -0.36 -9.11
CA GLY A 21 12.24 -0.52 -8.70
C GLY A 21 13.25 0.34 -9.48
N GLN A 22 12.87 0.92 -10.63
CA GLN A 22 13.76 1.73 -11.46
C GLN A 22 13.60 3.24 -11.25
N CYS A 23 12.36 3.75 -11.28
CA CYS A 23 12.10 5.20 -11.22
C CYS A 23 11.35 5.64 -9.95
N ASN A 24 11.11 4.70 -9.03
CA ASN A 24 10.42 4.89 -7.75
C ASN A 24 8.98 5.45 -7.86
N ARG A 25 8.39 5.39 -9.07
CA ARG A 25 6.99 5.77 -9.33
C ARG A 25 6.06 4.82 -8.58
N LEU A 26 5.03 5.37 -7.92
CA LEU A 26 3.97 4.57 -7.32
C LEU A 26 3.24 3.78 -8.41
N LEU A 27 3.17 2.46 -8.25
CA LEU A 27 2.45 1.57 -9.15
C LEU A 27 1.03 1.36 -8.60
N PHE A 28 0.91 0.88 -7.36
CA PHE A 28 -0.37 0.74 -6.67
C PHE A 28 -0.21 0.71 -5.15
N ARG A 29 -1.34 0.68 -4.43
CA ARG A 29 -1.41 0.43 -2.99
C ARG A 29 -2.23 -0.83 -2.74
N GLY A 30 -1.64 -1.85 -2.13
CA GLY A 30 -2.29 -3.14 -1.95
C GLY A 30 -1.30 -4.28 -1.79
N ILE A 31 -1.84 -5.47 -1.57
CA ILE A 31 -1.10 -6.73 -1.53
C ILE A 31 -1.57 -7.56 -2.72
N VAL A 32 -0.64 -8.24 -3.38
CA VAL A 32 -0.92 -9.13 -4.51
C VAL A 32 -0.08 -10.39 -4.39
N GLU A 33 -0.64 -11.53 -4.82
CA GLU A 33 0.06 -12.81 -4.81
C GLU A 33 1.10 -12.87 -5.92
N ASP A 34 0.66 -12.71 -7.18
CA ASP A 34 1.53 -12.62 -8.36
C ASP A 34 0.92 -11.69 -9.41
N MET A 35 1.68 -10.68 -9.84
CA MET A 35 1.28 -9.71 -10.85
C MET A 35 2.50 -9.19 -11.60
N GLU A 36 2.40 -9.16 -12.93
CA GLU A 36 3.32 -8.41 -13.78
C GLU A 36 2.73 -7.02 -14.06
N ILE A 37 3.51 -5.97 -13.80
CA ILE A 37 3.07 -4.59 -14.03
C ILE A 37 4.13 -3.79 -14.79
N LYS A 38 3.67 -3.10 -15.82
CA LYS A 38 4.49 -2.14 -16.57
C LYS A 38 4.42 -0.76 -15.90
N CYS A 39 5.58 -0.17 -15.60
CA CYS A 39 5.63 1.18 -15.09
C CYS A 39 5.23 2.19 -16.20
N SER A 40 4.21 2.99 -15.93
CA SER A 40 3.73 4.03 -16.86
C SER A 40 4.71 5.16 -17.11
N ARG A 41 5.75 5.33 -16.27
CA ARG A 41 6.75 6.40 -16.40
C ARG A 41 7.99 5.97 -17.19
N CYS A 42 8.59 4.84 -16.83
CA CYS A 42 9.88 4.40 -17.41
C CYS A 42 9.75 3.19 -18.33
N GLY A 43 8.57 2.56 -18.40
CA GLY A 43 8.33 1.40 -19.24
C GLY A 43 8.86 0.07 -18.70
N THR A 44 9.62 0.06 -17.59
CA THR A 44 10.10 -1.16 -16.95
C THR A 44 8.93 -2.07 -16.56
N ILE A 45 9.06 -3.35 -16.90
CA ILE A 45 8.16 -4.41 -16.48
C ILE A 45 8.72 -5.00 -15.18
N GLN A 46 7.88 -5.06 -14.15
CA GLN A 46 8.23 -5.58 -12.83
C GLN A 46 7.26 -6.70 -12.47
N CYS A 47 7.79 -7.85 -12.07
CA CYS A 47 7.02 -8.92 -11.47
C CYS A 47 6.93 -8.68 -9.95
N ILE A 48 5.72 -8.70 -9.41
CA ILE A 48 5.42 -8.49 -7.99
C ILE A 48 4.72 -9.75 -7.50
N GLY A 49 5.38 -10.47 -6.61
CA GLY A 49 4.96 -11.80 -6.20
C GLY A 49 6.15 -12.73 -6.10
N GLY A 50 6.03 -13.81 -5.33
CA GLY A 50 7.08 -14.82 -5.13
C GLY A 50 7.76 -14.84 -3.76
N CYS A 51 7.66 -13.78 -2.95
CA CYS A 51 8.07 -13.79 -1.54
C CYS A 51 7.17 -12.88 -0.70
N LYS A 52 6.67 -13.43 0.43
CA LYS A 52 5.63 -12.87 1.31
C LYS A 52 5.76 -11.35 1.49
N GLN A 53 4.74 -10.58 1.08
CA GLN A 53 4.68 -9.15 1.36
C GLN A 53 4.40 -8.96 2.86
N GLU A 54 5.45 -8.87 3.68
CA GLU A 54 5.31 -8.62 5.12
C GLU A 54 4.66 -7.26 5.34
N THR A 55 3.42 -7.29 5.83
CA THR A 55 2.67 -6.09 6.17
C THR A 55 3.24 -5.50 7.45
N ARG A 56 4.21 -4.58 7.34
CA ARG A 56 4.57 -3.70 8.46
C ARG A 56 3.43 -2.72 8.68
N MET A 57 2.50 -3.08 9.57
CA MET A 57 1.47 -2.17 10.04
C MET A 57 2.14 -1.07 10.87
N ASN A 58 2.34 0.09 10.27
CA ASN A 58 2.82 1.26 11.00
C ASN A 58 1.63 1.82 11.80
N VAL A 59 1.44 1.33 13.03
CA VAL A 59 0.51 1.95 13.98
C VAL A 59 1.10 3.30 14.37
N CYS A 60 0.43 4.38 13.95
CA CYS A 60 0.76 5.74 14.36
C CYS A 60 0.20 5.94 15.77
N SER A 61 0.99 5.61 16.80
CA SER A 61 0.69 5.97 18.19
C SER A 61 1.04 7.44 18.39
N ARG A 62 0.04 8.32 18.46
CA ARG A 62 0.19 9.68 18.98
C ARG A 62 -1.05 10.08 19.76
#